data_AF-A0A1C5CN36-F1
#
_entry.id   AF-A0A1C5CN36-F1
#
_cell.length_a   1.000
_cell.length_b   1.000
_cell.length_c   1.000
_cell.angle_alpha   90.00
_cell.angle_beta   90.00
_cell.angle_gamma   90.00
#
_symmetry.space_group_name_H-M   'P 1'
#
loop_
_entity.id
_entity.type
_entity.pdbx_description
1 polymer ?
#
loop_
_entity_poly.entity_id
_entity_poly.type
_entity_poly.pdbx_seq_one_letter_code
_entity_poly.pdbx_strand_id
1 'polypeptide(L)'
;MGSRAFGLATEESDTDRRGVFAAPARLYWHFEKPPTHVEGPAPEQFSWELERFCSLALRTNPNVLECLHSPLVERLDETGRELLALRDAFLSRHAHETFVRYAVGQRGKLEADVRQHGAPRWKHACICCGCSRAAGICCVRAR
;
A
#
# COMPACT_ATOMS: atom_id res chain seq x y z
N MET A 1 5.07 -10.77 5.20
CA MET A 1 4.00 -10.99 4.21
C MET A 1 3.13 -12.18 4.58
N GLY A 2 2.31 -12.00 5.64
CA GLY A 2 1.79 -13.09 6.47
C GLY A 2 0.39 -13.64 6.15
N SER A 3 0.16 -14.81 6.74
CA SER A 3 -0.85 -15.85 6.54
C SER A 3 -2.25 -15.57 7.10
N ARG A 4 -2.52 -14.37 7.62
CA ARG A 4 -3.79 -14.03 8.28
C ARG A 4 -4.98 -13.76 7.36
N ALA A 5 -4.76 -13.37 6.11
CA ALA A 5 -5.86 -13.13 5.16
C ALA A 5 -6.54 -14.41 4.66
N PHE A 6 -5.97 -15.60 4.94
CA PHE A 6 -6.38 -16.88 4.37
C PHE A 6 -6.85 -17.93 5.39
N GLY A 7 -6.98 -17.58 6.67
CA GLY A 7 -7.36 -18.56 7.71
C GLY A 7 -6.29 -19.62 8.00
N LEU A 8 -5.04 -19.41 7.55
CA LEU A 8 -3.86 -20.21 7.88
C LEU A 8 -3.08 -19.55 9.03
N ALA A 9 -3.79 -19.06 10.04
CA ALA A 9 -3.19 -18.28 11.12
C ALA A 9 -2.35 -19.16 12.05
N THR A 10 -1.03 -19.03 11.94
CA THR A 10 -0.12 -19.23 13.07
C THR A 10 0.18 -17.88 13.73
N GLU A 11 0.51 -17.86 15.02
CA GLU A 11 0.67 -16.63 15.81
C GLU A 11 1.76 -15.66 15.29
N GLU A 12 2.67 -16.14 14.44
CA GLU A 12 3.82 -15.39 13.88
C GLU A 12 3.55 -14.68 12.54
N SER A 13 2.30 -14.51 12.12
CA SER A 13 1.98 -13.89 10.82
C SER A 13 2.33 -12.38 10.77
N ASP A 14 3.37 -12.04 10.01
CA ASP A 14 3.73 -10.70 9.52
C ASP A 14 2.49 -9.88 9.08
N THR A 15 2.34 -8.66 9.61
CA THR A 15 1.26 -7.73 9.27
C THR A 15 1.85 -6.45 8.69
N ASP A 16 1.91 -6.38 7.36
CA ASP A 16 2.40 -5.21 6.62
C ASP A 16 1.39 -4.06 6.70
N ARG A 17 1.56 -3.15 7.68
CA ARG A 17 0.67 -1.99 7.88
C ARG A 17 1.11 -0.83 6.99
N ARG A 18 0.20 -0.34 6.16
CA ARG A 18 0.45 0.73 5.19
C ARG A 18 -0.43 1.95 5.47
N GLY A 19 0.19 3.06 5.85
CA GLY A 19 -0.51 4.29 6.24
C GLY A 19 -0.18 5.50 5.37
N VAL A 20 -0.89 6.61 5.63
CA VAL A 20 -0.61 7.92 5.04
C VAL A 20 -0.61 8.94 6.18
N PHE A 21 0.33 9.87 6.24
CA PHE A 21 0.31 10.91 7.28
C PHE A 21 0.40 12.29 6.66
N ALA A 22 -0.24 13.25 7.30
CA ALA A 22 -0.11 14.66 6.93
C ALA A 22 0.94 15.29 7.86
N ALA A 23 2.08 15.70 7.30
CA ALA A 23 3.09 16.42 8.05
C ALA A 23 2.56 17.80 8.47
N PRO A 24 2.91 18.30 9.67
CA PRO A 24 2.49 19.63 10.10
C PRO A 24 2.99 20.71 9.13
N ALA A 25 2.13 21.69 8.81
CA ALA A 25 2.46 22.77 7.87
C ALA A 25 3.76 23.51 8.25
N ARG A 26 4.03 23.69 9.55
CA ARG A 26 5.27 24.29 10.06
C ARG A 26 6.53 23.60 9.54
N LEU A 27 6.50 22.29 9.30
CA LEU A 27 7.67 21.54 8.83
C LEU A 27 8.04 21.88 7.39
N TYR A 28 7.07 22.38 6.59
CA TYR A 28 7.31 22.82 5.23
C TYR A 28 7.91 24.23 5.14
N TRP A 29 8.00 24.96 6.25
CA TRP A 29 8.58 26.30 6.28
C TRP A 29 10.09 26.28 6.55
N HIS A 30 10.66 25.10 6.82
CA HIS A 30 12.11 24.92 6.89
C HIS A 30 12.71 24.84 5.47
N PHE A 31 14.03 25.03 5.38
CA PHE A 31 14.77 24.82 4.13
C PHE A 31 14.76 23.35 3.67
N GLU A 32 14.49 22.43 4.59
CA GLU A 32 14.38 21.00 4.34
C GLU A 32 12.92 20.57 4.33
N LYS A 33 12.55 19.72 3.36
CA LYS A 33 11.21 19.12 3.33
C LYS A 33 11.07 18.08 4.45
N PRO A 34 9.84 17.89 4.99
CA PRO A 34 9.59 16.82 5.95
C PRO A 34 9.87 15.44 5.33
N PRO A 35 10.08 14.41 6.18
CA PRO A 35 10.25 13.04 5.71
C PRO A 35 9.12 12.61 4.78
N THR A 36 9.48 12.04 3.63
CA THR A 36 8.49 11.59 2.63
C THR A 36 7.80 10.28 3.00
N HIS A 37 8.36 9.57 3.97
CA HIS A 37 7.82 8.36 4.57
C HIS A 37 8.39 8.20 5.98
N VAL A 38 7.70 7.40 6.80
CA VAL A 38 8.16 6.99 8.13
C VAL A 38 7.87 5.50 8.31
N GLU A 39 8.78 4.83 9.00
CA GLU A 39 8.61 3.45 9.46
C GLU A 39 8.28 3.45 10.96
N GLY A 40 7.46 2.50 11.40
CA GLY A 40 6.96 2.44 12.78
C GLY A 40 5.75 3.35 13.03
N PRO A 41 5.31 3.51 14.30
CA PRO A 41 5.90 2.96 15.54
C PRO A 41 5.73 1.45 15.75
N ALA A 42 4.81 0.78 15.06
CA ALA A 42 4.67 -0.68 15.16
C ALA A 42 5.64 -1.41 14.22
N PRO A 43 6.08 -2.65 14.54
CA PRO A 43 6.82 -3.47 13.60
C PRO A 43 6.02 -3.63 12.29
N GLU A 44 6.73 -3.57 11.17
CA GLU A 44 6.17 -3.69 9.82
C GLU A 44 5.14 -2.60 9.44
N GLN A 45 5.21 -1.45 10.11
CA GLN A 45 4.43 -0.27 9.74
C GLN A 45 5.23 0.66 8.84
N PHE A 46 4.65 1.02 7.70
CA PHE A 46 5.19 1.96 6.74
C PHE A 46 4.13 2.98 6.39
N SER A 47 4.43 4.27 6.55
CA SER A 47 3.49 5.35 6.22
C SER A 47 4.11 6.34 5.24
N TRP A 48 3.37 6.71 4.20
CA TRP A 48 3.78 7.79 3.28
C TRP A 48 3.32 9.14 3.78
N GLU A 49 4.10 10.17 3.52
CA GLU A 49 3.60 11.54 3.63
C GLU A 49 2.53 11.78 2.52
N LEU A 50 1.51 12.59 2.80
CA LEU A 50 0.36 12.87 1.93
C LEU A 50 0.75 13.41 0.53
N GLU A 51 1.58 14.46 0.42
CA GLU A 51 2.08 14.98 -0.87
C GLU A 51 2.81 13.87 -1.63
N ARG A 52 3.66 13.09 -0.94
CA ARG A 52 4.36 11.96 -1.54
C ARG A 52 3.40 10.88 -2.03
N PHE A 53 2.39 10.53 -1.24
CA PHE A 53 1.39 9.52 -1.57
C PHE A 53 0.60 9.94 -2.82
N CYS A 54 0.07 11.16 -2.85
CA CYS A 54 -0.65 11.70 -4.01
C CYS A 54 0.24 11.75 -5.25
N SER A 55 1.50 12.16 -5.11
CA SER A 55 2.46 12.17 -6.22
C SER A 55 2.72 10.77 -6.81
N LEU A 56 2.78 9.75 -5.95
CA LEU A 56 2.94 8.36 -6.38
C LEU A 56 1.66 7.78 -7.00
N ALA A 57 0.50 8.14 -6.47
CA ALA A 57 -0.80 7.74 -7.01
C ALA A 57 -1.01 8.30 -8.43
N LEU A 58 -0.68 9.58 -8.66
CA LEU A 58 -0.73 10.22 -9.98
C LEU A 58 0.24 9.60 -10.98
N ARG A 59 1.37 9.07 -10.51
CA ARG A 59 2.32 8.28 -11.32
C ARG A 59 1.95 6.81 -11.43
N THR A 60 0.74 6.45 -10.99
CA THR A 60 0.19 5.09 -11.09
C THR A 60 1.07 4.02 -10.42
N ASN A 61 1.66 4.37 -9.26
CA ASN A 61 2.42 3.41 -8.48
C ASN A 61 1.49 2.31 -7.92
N PRO A 62 1.74 1.02 -8.21
CA PRO A 62 0.83 -0.05 -7.86
C PRO A 62 0.70 -0.26 -6.34
N ASN A 63 1.76 -0.02 -5.55
CA ASN A 63 1.70 -0.20 -4.10
C ASN A 63 0.76 0.79 -3.41
N VAL A 64 0.80 2.04 -3.88
CA VAL A 64 0.00 3.15 -3.34
C VAL A 64 -1.46 2.99 -3.75
N LEU A 65 -1.72 2.60 -4.99
CA LEU A 65 -3.07 2.36 -5.49
C LEU A 65 -3.70 1.09 -4.88
N GLU A 66 -2.92 0.01 -4.65
CA GLU A 66 -3.38 -1.15 -3.87
C GLU A 66 -3.79 -0.75 -2.44
N CYS A 67 -3.00 0.11 -1.80
CA CYS A 67 -3.31 0.64 -0.47
C CYS A 67 -4.58 1.51 -0.48
N LEU A 68 -4.71 2.41 -1.46
CA LEU A 68 -5.82 3.37 -1.55
C LEU A 68 -7.18 2.68 -1.80
N HIS A 69 -7.17 1.58 -2.56
CA HIS A 69 -8.38 0.82 -2.88
C HIS A 69 -8.60 -0.40 -1.96
N SER A 70 -7.82 -0.54 -0.90
CA SER A 70 -8.03 -1.62 0.06
C SER A 70 -9.30 -1.40 0.90
N PRO A 71 -10.19 -2.39 1.02
CA PRO A 71 -11.34 -2.37 1.94
C PRO A 71 -10.94 -2.44 3.41
N LEU A 72 -9.70 -2.80 3.74
CA LEU A 72 -9.23 -2.95 5.11
C LEU A 72 -8.68 -1.62 5.61
N VAL A 73 -9.46 -0.91 6.43
CA VAL A 73 -9.05 0.37 7.03
C VAL A 73 -8.92 0.20 8.55
N GLU A 74 -7.72 0.46 9.09
CA GLU A 74 -7.47 0.38 10.53
C GLU A 74 -7.85 1.68 11.26
N ARG A 75 -7.54 2.86 10.67
CA ARG A 75 -7.79 4.16 11.31
C ARG A 75 -8.04 5.29 10.30
N LEU A 76 -9.22 5.89 10.36
CA LEU A 76 -9.61 6.95 9.45
C LEU A 76 -9.94 8.26 10.17
N ASP A 77 -9.19 9.32 9.87
CA ASP A 77 -9.50 10.70 10.29
C ASP A 77 -10.22 11.47 9.17
N GLU A 78 -10.48 12.77 9.39
CA GLU A 78 -11.14 13.65 8.41
C GLU A 78 -10.34 13.75 7.09
N THR A 79 -9.02 13.97 7.19
CA THR A 79 -8.13 14.04 6.03
C THR A 79 -8.14 12.73 5.23
N GLY A 80 -8.15 11.58 5.92
CA GLY A 80 -8.25 10.28 5.28
C GLY A 80 -9.58 10.05 4.57
N ARG A 81 -10.70 10.56 5.10
CA ARG A 81 -12.00 10.51 4.41
C ARG A 81 -11.98 11.32 3.13
N GLU A 82 -11.39 12.51 3.14
CA GLU A 82 -11.22 13.34 1.95
C GLU A 82 -10.36 12.64 0.89
N LEU A 83 -9.24 12.04 1.30
CA LEU A 83 -8.38 11.27 0.41
C LEU A 83 -9.14 10.08 -0.22
N LEU A 84 -9.92 9.35 0.57
CA LEU A 84 -10.74 8.24 0.07
C LEU A 84 -11.85 8.69 -0.88
N ALA A 85 -12.47 9.85 -0.63
CA ALA A 85 -13.46 10.43 -1.54
C ALA A 85 -12.84 10.79 -2.90
N LEU A 86 -11.55 11.10 -2.94
CA LEU A 86 -10.79 11.43 -4.15
C LEU A 86 -10.16 10.22 -4.84
N ARG A 87 -10.32 8.99 -4.33
CA ARG A 87 -9.60 7.81 -4.85
C ARG A 87 -9.80 7.57 -6.35
N ASP A 88 -11.02 7.81 -6.84
CA ASP A 88 -11.36 7.58 -8.24
C ASP A 88 -10.73 8.63 -9.17
N ALA A 89 -10.30 9.79 -8.64
CA ALA A 89 -9.60 10.82 -9.41
C ALA A 89 -8.18 10.39 -9.82
N PHE A 90 -7.59 9.40 -9.14
CA PHE A 90 -6.28 8.83 -9.51
C PHE A 90 -6.38 7.75 -10.59
N LEU A 91 -7.60 7.31 -10.93
CA LEU A 91 -7.81 6.28 -11.93
C LEU A 91 -7.75 6.87 -13.34
N SER A 92 -7.01 6.22 -14.22
CA SER A 92 -6.88 6.57 -15.63
C SER A 92 -6.71 5.32 -16.48
N ARG A 93 -6.86 5.46 -17.81
CA ARG A 93 -6.53 4.36 -18.74
C ARG A 93 -5.07 3.90 -18.58
N HIS A 94 -4.16 4.84 -18.31
CA HIS A 94 -2.76 4.54 -18.04
C HIS A 94 -2.57 3.76 -16.73
N ALA A 95 -3.38 4.07 -15.69
CA ALA A 95 -3.39 3.31 -14.45
C ALA A 95 -3.77 1.85 -14.70
N HIS A 96 -4.84 1.64 -15.48
CA HIS A 96 -5.30 0.30 -15.85
C HIS A 96 -4.20 -0.50 -16.58
N GLU A 97 -3.57 0.08 -17.60
CA GLU A 97 -2.47 -0.59 -18.34
C GLU A 97 -1.28 -0.95 -17.44
N THR A 98 -0.89 -0.02 -16.55
CA THR A 98 0.22 -0.23 -15.61
C THR A 98 -0.10 -1.36 -14.63
N PHE A 99 -1.33 -1.38 -14.10
CA PHE A 99 -1.78 -2.44 -13.19
C PHE A 99 -1.85 -3.80 -13.87
N VAL A 100 -2.39 -3.87 -15.09
CA VAL A 100 -2.46 -5.13 -15.85
C VAL A 100 -1.06 -5.66 -16.14
N ARG A 101 -0.12 -4.80 -16.59
CA ARG A 101 1.28 -5.20 -16.82
C ARG A 101 1.94 -5.68 -15.53
N TYR A 102 1.69 -5.00 -14.42
CA TYR A 102 2.20 -5.38 -13.12
C TYR A 102 1.66 -6.74 -12.67
N ALA A 103 0.34 -6.98 -12.77
CA ALA A 103 -0.29 -8.25 -12.45
C ALA A 103 0.23 -9.40 -13.34
N VAL A 104 0.36 -9.17 -14.65
CA VAL A 104 0.96 -10.15 -15.59
C VAL A 104 2.40 -10.47 -15.22
N GLY A 105 3.20 -9.47 -14.85
CA GLY A 105 4.58 -9.67 -14.39
C GLY A 105 4.67 -10.49 -13.10
N GLN A 106 3.75 -10.29 -12.16
CA GLN A 106 3.68 -11.08 -10.92
C GLN A 106 3.24 -12.52 -11.18
N ARG A 107 2.28 -12.72 -12.08
CA ARG A 107 1.88 -14.06 -12.54
C ARG A 107 3.06 -14.79 -13.17
N GLY A 108 3.82 -14.14 -14.05
CA GLY A 108 5.01 -14.75 -14.67
C GLY A 108 6.07 -15.18 -13.67
N LYS A 109 6.29 -14.39 -12.61
CA LYS A 109 7.19 -14.75 -11.50
C LYS A 109 6.66 -15.95 -10.71
N LEU A 110 5.35 -16.00 -10.46
CA LEU A 110 4.73 -17.14 -9.79
C LEU A 110 4.90 -18.43 -10.60
N GLU A 111 4.62 -18.37 -11.90
CA GLU A 111 4.77 -19.51 -12.82
C GLU A 111 6.24 -19.95 -12.96
N ALA A 112 7.19 -19.02 -12.91
CA ALA A 112 8.61 -19.33 -12.88
C ALA A 112 9.01 -20.02 -11.56
N ASP A 113 8.56 -19.50 -10.41
CA ASP A 113 8.80 -20.10 -9.11
C ASP A 113 8.22 -21.52 -9.01
N VAL A 114 7.01 -21.75 -9.52
CA VAL A 114 6.40 -23.10 -9.57
C VAL A 114 7.23 -24.04 -10.43
N ARG A 115 7.73 -23.59 -11.59
CA ARG A 115 8.59 -24.40 -12.46
C ARG A 115 9.94 -24.72 -11.83
N GLN A 116 10.51 -23.78 -11.07
CA GLN A 116 11.85 -23.93 -10.49
C GLN A 116 11.85 -24.66 -9.14
N HIS A 117 10.78 -24.54 -8.35
CA HIS A 117 10.73 -25.04 -6.97
C HIS A 117 9.59 -26.05 -6.71
N GLY A 118 8.76 -26.37 -7.70
CA GLY A 118 7.67 -27.35 -7.59
C GLY A 118 6.47 -26.90 -6.74
N ALA A 119 6.58 -25.76 -6.05
CA ALA A 119 5.51 -25.16 -5.27
C ALA A 119 5.57 -23.62 -5.39
N PRO A 120 4.42 -22.94 -5.43
CA PRO A 120 4.39 -21.48 -5.46
C PRO A 120 4.91 -20.92 -4.13
N ARG A 121 5.88 -20.00 -4.17
CA ARG A 121 6.17 -19.16 -3.02
C ARG A 121 5.04 -18.14 -2.90
N TRP A 122 4.08 -18.40 -2.01
CA TRP A 122 2.86 -17.60 -1.82
C TRP A 122 3.10 -16.10 -1.60
N LYS A 123 4.30 -15.71 -1.13
CA LYS A 123 4.74 -14.31 -1.06
C LYS A 123 4.69 -13.56 -2.41
N HIS A 124 4.85 -14.26 -3.53
CA HIS A 124 4.77 -13.70 -4.88
C HIS A 124 3.35 -13.81 -5.51
N ALA A 125 2.46 -14.62 -4.92
CA ALA A 125 1.09 -14.82 -5.39
C ALA A 125 0.14 -13.69 -4.98
N CYS A 126 0.40 -13.05 -3.83
CA CYS A 126 -0.54 -12.12 -3.19
C CYS A 126 -0.96 -10.91 -4.04
N ILE A 127 -0.14 -10.47 -5.00
CA ILE A 127 -0.43 -9.28 -5.82
C ILE A 127 -1.42 -9.59 -6.95
N CYS A 128 -1.49 -10.84 -7.43
CA CYS A 128 -2.21 -11.17 -8.65
C CYS A 128 -3.73 -11.39 -8.45
N CYS A 129 -4.18 -11.68 -7.22
CA CYS A 129 -5.55 -12.11 -6.94
C CYS A 129 -6.46 -11.03 -6.30
N GLY A 130 -6.06 -9.76 -6.23
CA GLY A 130 -6.90 -8.75 -5.57
C GLY A 130 -7.17 -9.04 -4.09
N CYS A 131 -6.25 -9.76 -3.43
CA CYS A 131 -6.32 -9.99 -2.00
C CYS A 131 -5.84 -8.72 -1.30
N SER A 132 -6.81 -7.92 -0.87
CA SER A 132 -6.66 -6.83 0.06
C SER A 132 -5.87 -7.30 1.28
N ARG A 133 -4.56 -7.08 1.25
CA ARG A 133 -3.71 -7.07 2.44
C ARG A 133 -4.28 -6.04 3.40
N ALA A 134 -4.11 -6.25 4.70
CA ALA A 134 -4.50 -5.31 5.75
C ALA A 134 -3.71 -4.00 5.62
N ALA A 135 -3.97 -3.26 4.56
CA ALA A 135 -3.48 -1.93 4.30
C ALA A 135 -4.44 -0.98 4.99
N GLY A 136 -4.42 -1.05 6.32
CA GLY A 136 -5.12 -0.09 7.13
C GLY A 136 -4.59 1.29 6.81
N ILE A 137 -5.30 2.03 5.96
CA ILE A 137 -5.06 3.47 5.82
C ILE A 137 -5.16 4.00 7.24
N CYS A 138 -4.02 4.41 7.77
CA CYS A 138 -3.88 5.06 9.04
C CYS A 138 -3.55 6.49 8.70
N CYS A 139 -4.59 7.31 8.46
CA CYS A 139 -4.40 8.75 8.30
C CYS A 139 -4.24 9.35 9.69
N VAL A 140 -3.00 9.72 10.01
CA VAL A 140 -2.67 10.42 11.25
C VAL A 140 -2.12 11.78 10.89
N ARG A 141 -2.89 12.82 11.21
CA ARG A 141 -2.34 14.16 11.34
C ARG A 141 -1.33 14.15 12.48
N ALA A 142 -0.04 14.26 12.17
CA ALA A 142 0.97 14.50 13.19
C ALA A 142 0.63 15.86 13.84
N ARG A 143 0.43 15.87 15.16
CA ARG A 143 0.21 17.11 15.92
C ARG A 143 1.57 17.78 16.18
#